data_AF-A0A7Y3DLS1-F1
#
_entry.id   AF-A0A7Y3DLS1-F1
#
_cell.length_a   1.000
_cell.length_b   1.000
_cell.length_c   1.000
_cell.angle_alpha   90.00
_cell.angle_beta   90.00
_cell.angle_gamma   90.00
#
_symmetry.space_group_name_H-M   'P 1'
#
loop_
_entity.id
_entity.type
_entity.pdbx_description
1 polymer ?
#
loop_
_entity_poly.entity_id
_entity_poly.type
_entity_poly.pdbx_seq_one_letter_code
_entity_poly.pdbx_strand_id
1 'polypeptide(L)' 'MKTDSDKKNDKIDLKCPECRAQLKERRSRTPDKCEMVCGGCGQSFDVCDLETLDALKKQS' A
#
# COMPACT_ATOMS: atom_id res chain seq x y z
N MET A 1 32.95 -4.90 -7.13
CA MET A 1 32.40 -3.84 -8.00
C MET A 1 31.05 -4.32 -8.54
N LYS A 2 29.97 -3.55 -8.25
CA LYS A 2 28.70 -3.38 -9.03
C LYS A 2 27.85 -4.66 -9.24
N THR A 3 26.53 -4.67 -9.05
CA THR A 3 25.55 -3.64 -9.41
C THR A 3 24.28 -3.84 -8.59
N ASP A 4 23.86 -2.75 -7.97
CA ASP A 4 22.49 -2.38 -7.63
C ASP A 4 21.46 -3.03 -8.57
N SER A 5 20.52 -3.79 -8.01
CA SER A 5 19.27 -4.12 -8.69
C SER A 5 18.14 -3.64 -7.82
N ASP A 6 18.02 -2.31 -7.77
CA ASP A 6 16.78 -1.59 -7.56
C ASP A 6 15.75 -2.05 -8.59
N LYS A 7 15.12 -3.19 -8.31
CA LYS A 7 14.01 -3.70 -9.10
C LYS A 7 12.77 -2.95 -8.63
N LYS A 8 12.61 -1.74 -9.17
CA LYS A 8 11.40 -0.90 -9.16
C LYS A 8 10.15 -1.74 -8.99
N ASN A 9 9.74 -1.88 -7.74
CA ASN A 9 8.36 -2.12 -7.40
C ASN A 9 7.93 -0.77 -6.86
N ASP A 10 7.27 0.02 -7.69
CA ASP A 10 6.36 1.08 -7.25
C ASP A 10 5.16 0.45 -6.47
N LYS A 11 5.42 -0.59 -5.69
CA LYS A 11 4.58 -1.02 -4.59
C LYS A 11 4.79 0.03 -3.55
N ILE A 12 3.93 1.03 -3.62
CA ILE A 12 3.68 1.97 -2.55
C ILE A 12 3.68 1.15 -1.25
N ASP A 13 4.74 1.25 -0.46
CA ASP A 13 4.88 0.54 0.83
C ASP A 13 3.97 1.26 1.83
N LEU A 14 2.67 1.21 1.56
CA LEU A 14 1.68 1.84 2.40
C LEU A 14 1.56 0.98 3.64
N LYS A 15 1.62 1.63 4.80
CA LYS A 15 1.41 0.98 6.10
C LYS A 15 0.10 1.45 6.66
N CYS A 16 -0.62 0.53 7.28
CA CYS A 16 -1.85 0.88 7.97
C CYS A 16 -1.55 1.79 9.17
N PRO A 17 -2.28 2.89 9.36
CA PRO A 17 -2.00 3.84 10.43
C PRO A 17 -2.33 3.30 11.83
N GLU A 18 -3.22 2.29 11.88
CA GLU A 18 -3.66 1.67 13.13
C GLU A 18 -2.68 0.60 13.62
N CYS A 19 -2.26 -0.30 12.73
CA CYS A 19 -1.48 -1.49 13.11
C CYS A 19 -0.08 -1.54 12.49
N ARG A 20 0.30 -0.54 11.68
CA ARG A 20 1.57 -0.44 10.92
C ARG A 20 1.88 -1.63 10.01
N ALA A 21 0.93 -2.55 9.82
CA ALA A 21 1.07 -3.66 8.90
C ALA A 21 1.01 -3.17 7.46
N GLN A 22 1.70 -3.90 6.58
CA GLN A 22 1.79 -3.59 5.16
C GLN A 22 0.43 -3.75 4.46
N LEU A 23 0.09 -2.76 3.65
CA LEU A 23 -1.05 -2.78 2.74
C LEU A 23 -0.73 -3.64 1.52
N LYS A 24 -1.72 -4.40 1.09
CA LYS A 24 -1.63 -5.36 -0.01
C LYS A 24 -2.80 -5.12 -0.95
N GLU A 25 -2.56 -5.17 -2.25
CA GLU A 25 -3.63 -5.09 -3.25
C GLU A 25 -4.67 -6.20 -3.01
N ARG A 26 -5.96 -5.86 -3.09
CA ARG A 26 -7.00 -6.88 -2.94
C ARG A 26 -6.93 -7.82 -4.14
N ARG A 27 -6.78 -9.12 -3.87
CA ARG A 27 -6.76 -10.18 -4.90
C ARG A 27 -8.19 -10.48 -5.37
N SER A 28 -8.76 -9.59 -6.18
CA SER A 28 -10.06 -9.74 -6.82
C SER A 28 -9.92 -10.15 -8.29
N ARG A 29 -10.99 -10.68 -8.91
CA ARG A 29 -11.02 -11.00 -10.36
C ARG A 29 -10.76 -9.77 -11.22
N THR A 30 -11.15 -8.59 -10.73
CA THR A 30 -10.73 -7.27 -11.20
C THR A 30 -9.92 -6.63 -10.08
N PRO A 31 -8.57 -6.70 -10.10
CA PRO A 31 -7.76 -6.07 -9.07
C PRO A 31 -7.93 -4.56 -9.20
N ASP A 32 -8.61 -3.97 -8.23
CA ASP A 32 -8.74 -2.52 -8.15
C ASP A 32 -7.43 -1.98 -7.58
N LYS A 33 -6.62 -1.35 -8.45
CA LYS A 33 -5.32 -0.80 -8.05
C LYS A 33 -5.45 0.31 -7.01
N CYS A 34 -6.65 0.88 -6.91
CA CYS A 34 -7.03 1.85 -5.90
C CYS A 34 -7.32 1.19 -4.55
N GLU A 35 -7.79 -0.06 -4.49
CA GLU A 35 -8.19 -0.67 -3.22
C GLU A 35 -7.06 -1.53 -2.62
N MET A 36 -6.46 -1.03 -1.54
CA MET A 36 -5.48 -1.78 -0.77
C MET A 36 -6.04 -2.25 0.57
N VAL A 37 -5.80 -3.50 0.92
CA VAL A 37 -6.21 -4.11 2.18
C VAL A 37 -5.01 -4.27 3.11
N CYS A 38 -5.18 -3.87 4.36
CA CYS A 38 -4.17 -4.08 5.37
C CYS A 38 -4.07 -5.57 5.72
N GLY A 39 -2.87 -6.13 5.60
CA GLY A 39 -2.61 -7.53 5.96
C GLY A 39 -2.60 -7.82 7.47
N GLY A 40 -2.74 -6.79 8.32
CA GLY A 40 -2.76 -6.92 9.78
C GLY A 40 -4.18 -6.80 10.35
N CYS A 41 -4.79 -5.62 10.23
CA CYS A 41 -6.13 -5.35 10.76
C CYS A 41 -7.28 -5.66 9.78
N GLY A 42 -6.99 -5.88 8.49
CA GLY A 42 -8.01 -6.16 7.48
C GLY A 42 -8.78 -4.94 6.97
N GLN A 43 -8.43 -3.72 7.38
CA GLN A 43 -9.03 -2.50 6.82
C GLN A 43 -8.68 -2.33 5.35
N SER A 44 -9.66 -1.91 4.55
CA SER A 44 -9.48 -1.47 3.17
C SER A 44 -9.25 0.04 3.13
N PHE A 45 -8.31 0.45 2.29
CA PHE A 45 -7.95 1.84 2.03
C PHE A 45 -8.01 2.08 0.53
N ASP A 46 -8.65 3.16 0.14
CA ASP A 46 -8.63 3.61 -1.24
C ASP A 46 -7.44 4.55 -1.46
N VAL A 47 -6.46 4.12 -2.25
CA VAL A 47 -5.25 4.88 -2.54
C VAL A 47 -5.42 5.83 -3.72
N CYS A 48 -6.56 5.79 -4.40
CA CYS A 48 -6.91 6.78 -5.43
C CYS A 48 -7.57 8.01 -4.81
N ASP A 49 -8.13 7.85 -3.61
CA ASP A 49 -8.50 8.96 -2.75
C ASP A 49 -7.27 9.65 -2.16
N LEU A 50 -7.11 10.94 -2.49
CA LEU A 50 -5.95 11.74 -2.07
C LEU A 50 -5.92 11.95 -0.55
N GLU A 51 -7.08 12.02 0.11
CA GLU A 51 -7.19 12.19 1.56
C GLU A 51 -6.68 10.93 2.29
N THR A 52 -7.12 9.76 1.83
CA THR A 52 -6.66 8.47 2.33
C THR A 52 -5.17 8.25 2.04
N LEU A 53 -4.70 8.59 0.84
CA LEU A 53 -3.29 8.48 0.48
C LEU A 53 -2.40 9.41 1.30
N ASP A 54 -2.84 10.64 1.60
CA ASP A 54 -2.14 11.55 2.51
C ASP A 54 -2.07 10.97 3.92
N ALA A 55 -3.18 10.46 4.46
CA ALA A 55 -3.23 9.84 5.78
C ALA A 55 -2.26 8.64 5.91
N LEU A 56 -2.12 7.85 4.85
CA LEU A 56 -1.17 6.73 4.80
C LEU A 56 0.29 7.19 4.69
N LYS A 57 0.57 8.24 3.90
CA LYS A 57 1.93 8.79 3.74
C LYS A 57 2.43 9.51 4.97
N LYS A 58 1.55 10.18 5.71
CA LYS A 58 1.90 11.01 6.88
C LYS A 58 2.51 10.21 8.05
N GLN A 59 2.41 8.88 8.01
CA GLN A 59 3.01 7.98 9.01
C GLN A 59 4.24 7.18 8.51
N SER A 60 4.68 7.33 7.25
CA SER A 60 5.85 6.61 6.71
C SER A 60 7.18 7.24 7.11
#